data_AF-A0A6N7HNB7-F1
#
_entry.id   AF-A0A6N7HNB7-F1
#
_cell.length_a   1.000
_cell.length_b   1.000
_cell.length_c   1.000
_cell.angle_alpha   90.00
_cell.angle_beta   90.00
_cell.angle_gamma   90.00
#
_symmetry.space_group_name_H-M   'P 1'
#
loop_
_entity.id
_entity.type
_entity.pdbx_description
1 polymer ?
#
loop_
_entity_poly.entity_id
_entity_poly.type
_entity_poly.pdbx_seq_one_letter_code
_entity_poly.pdbx_strand_id
1 'polypeptide(L)'
;MLDDPGVDDLVRQWTEDHSKAAESDEINRIASEWLADVPVQPTTGIPGQRARGGNSPWAAVEATDPRFFAAMRERLPEVPAELISAAAGWWQMVGGLAEAKEWWDAGISPLDQRALDYRAAGLAPSDLGRRLGPLTVLQHLRKGSAPAWCVARLQRQNERRSA
;
A
#
# COMPACT_ATOMS: atom_id res chain seq x y z
N MET A 1 -57.34 14.76 -10.72
CA MET A 1 -56.63 13.62 -10.10
C MET A 1 -55.47 14.28 -9.38
N LEU A 2 -55.47 14.22 -8.04
CA LEU A 2 -54.69 15.11 -7.19
C LEU A 2 -53.27 14.55 -7.01
N ASP A 3 -52.30 15.13 -7.69
CA ASP A 3 -50.88 15.00 -7.32
C ASP A 3 -50.71 15.79 -6.02
N ASP A 4 -50.62 15.09 -4.88
CA ASP A 4 -50.40 15.69 -3.56
C ASP A 4 -48.89 15.77 -3.30
N PRO A 5 -48.27 16.96 -3.45
CA PRO A 5 -46.81 17.12 -3.31
C PRO A 5 -46.30 16.76 -1.91
N GLY A 6 -47.18 16.72 -0.89
CA GLY A 6 -46.79 16.29 0.46
C GLY A 6 -46.52 14.79 0.56
N VAL A 7 -47.14 13.97 -0.29
CA VAL A 7 -46.91 12.52 -0.33
C VAL A 7 -45.58 12.20 -1.03
N ASP A 8 -45.26 12.91 -2.10
CA ASP A 8 -43.99 12.74 -2.83
C ASP A 8 -42.78 13.12 -1.96
N ASP A 9 -42.90 14.19 -1.16
CA ASP A 9 -41.86 14.58 -0.22
C ASP A 9 -41.70 13.57 0.93
N LEU A 10 -42.80 12.99 1.43
CA LEU A 10 -42.76 11.94 2.45
C LEU A 10 -42.12 10.65 1.91
N VAL A 11 -42.48 10.24 0.68
CA VAL A 11 -41.91 9.06 0.01
C VAL A 11 -40.43 9.28 -0.29
N ARG A 12 -40.03 10.48 -0.73
CA ARG A 12 -38.63 10.86 -0.93
C ARG A 12 -37.84 10.77 0.37
N GLN A 13 -38.35 11.37 1.45
CA GLN A 13 -37.68 11.35 2.75
C GLN A 13 -37.59 9.93 3.34
N TRP A 14 -38.65 9.13 3.21
CA TRP A 14 -38.65 7.73 3.65
C TRP A 14 -37.66 6.87 2.86
N THR A 15 -37.54 7.11 1.56
CA THR A 15 -36.59 6.40 0.67
C THR A 15 -35.15 6.79 0.97
N GLU A 16 -34.88 8.07 1.22
CA GLU A 16 -33.55 8.55 1.62
C GLU A 16 -33.11 7.99 2.99
N ASP A 17 -34.02 7.94 3.97
CA ASP A 17 -33.74 7.38 5.30
C ASP A 17 -33.50 5.86 5.24
N HIS A 18 -34.28 5.12 4.43
CA HIS A 18 -34.09 3.67 4.26
C HIS A 18 -32.87 3.32 3.40
N SER A 19 -32.55 4.14 2.39
CA SER A 19 -31.35 3.97 1.57
C SER A 19 -30.08 4.13 2.40
N LYS A 20 -30.04 5.14 3.28
CA LYS A 20 -28.90 5.35 4.20
C LYS A 20 -28.79 4.24 5.25
N ALA A 21 -29.91 3.72 5.73
CA ALA A 21 -29.92 2.60 6.66
C ALA A 21 -29.38 1.31 6.01
N ALA A 22 -29.82 0.99 4.79
CA ALA A 22 -29.34 -0.17 4.04
C ALA A 22 -27.85 -0.07 3.69
N GLU A 23 -27.38 1.12 3.27
CA GLU A 23 -25.95 1.39 3.03
C GLU A 23 -25.12 1.23 4.31
N SER A 24 -25.64 1.71 5.45
CA SER A 24 -24.98 1.58 6.75
C SER A 24 -24.91 0.12 7.22
N ASP A 25 -25.95 -0.68 6.98
CA ASP A 25 -25.98 -2.10 7.32
C ASP A 25 -25.01 -2.90 6.46
N GLU A 26 -24.89 -2.57 5.17
CA GLU A 26 -23.91 -3.19 4.26
C GLU A 26 -22.47 -2.83 4.66
N ILE A 27 -22.19 -1.57 4.99
CA ILE A 27 -20.90 -1.13 5.53
C ILE A 27 -20.56 -1.89 6.82
N ASN A 28 -21.51 -2.02 7.74
CA ASN A 28 -21.31 -2.74 9.00
C ASN A 28 -21.06 -4.24 8.77
N ARG A 29 -21.76 -4.85 7.81
CA ARG A 29 -21.54 -6.25 7.43
C ARG A 29 -20.13 -6.45 6.86
N ILE A 30 -19.73 -5.62 5.91
CA ILE A 30 -18.38 -5.67 5.31
C ILE A 30 -17.33 -5.46 6.40
N ALA A 31 -17.49 -4.47 7.27
CA ALA A 31 -16.57 -4.24 8.39
C ALA A 31 -16.49 -5.46 9.33
N SER A 32 -17.62 -6.13 9.59
CA SER A 32 -17.68 -7.33 10.42
C SER A 32 -16.99 -8.53 9.76
N GLU A 33 -17.15 -8.72 8.46
CA GLU A 33 -16.49 -9.79 7.69
C GLU A 33 -14.97 -9.57 7.65
N TRP A 34 -14.51 -8.33 7.48
CA TRP A 34 -13.08 -7.99 7.50
C TRP A 34 -12.45 -8.13 8.90
N LEU A 35 -13.20 -7.81 9.96
CA LEU A 35 -12.74 -7.99 11.35
C LEU A 35 -12.72 -9.47 11.78
N ALA A 36 -13.59 -10.30 11.21
CA ALA A 36 -13.63 -11.73 11.52
C ALA A 36 -12.42 -12.51 10.96
N ASP A 37 -11.77 -12.00 9.92
CA ASP A 37 -10.61 -12.63 9.28
C ASP A 37 -9.27 -12.24 9.94
N VAL A 38 -9.31 -11.47 11.04
CA VAL A 38 -8.12 -11.15 11.83
C VAL A 38 -7.81 -12.35 12.74
N PRO A 39 -6.63 -12.98 12.64
CA PRO A 39 -6.27 -14.09 13.51
C PRO A 39 -6.22 -13.63 14.97
N VAL A 40 -7.21 -14.07 15.77
CA VAL A 40 -7.22 -13.89 17.23
C VAL A 40 -6.08 -14.71 17.80
N GLN A 41 -4.96 -14.05 18.10
CA GLN A 41 -3.89 -14.62 18.92
C GLN A 41 -4.48 -15.03 20.28
N PRO A 42 -4.37 -16.29 20.73
CA PRO A 42 -4.81 -16.67 22.06
C PRO A 42 -3.91 -15.99 23.10
N THR A 43 -4.44 -14.98 23.78
CA THR A 43 -3.78 -14.34 24.92
C THR A 43 -3.66 -15.36 26.05
N THR A 44 -2.44 -15.86 26.24
CA THR A 44 -2.09 -16.70 27.38
C THR A 44 -1.99 -15.82 28.64
N GLY A 45 -3.13 -15.65 29.32
CA GLY A 45 -3.39 -15.38 30.74
C GLY A 45 -2.56 -14.36 31.57
N ILE A 46 -3.26 -13.39 32.16
CA ILE A 46 -3.26 -13.13 33.63
C ILE A 46 -4.70 -12.76 34.06
N PRO A 47 -5.37 -13.56 34.92
CA PRO A 47 -6.67 -13.17 35.49
C PRO A 47 -6.45 -12.15 36.60
N GLY A 48 -6.95 -10.92 36.44
CA GLY A 48 -7.06 -9.99 37.59
C GLY A 48 -6.88 -8.49 37.36
N GLN A 49 -6.70 -7.97 36.15
CA GLN A 49 -6.60 -6.52 35.97
C GLN A 49 -7.89 -5.89 35.42
N ARG A 50 -8.72 -5.37 36.34
CA ARG A 50 -9.62 -4.25 36.05
C ARG A 50 -8.89 -2.94 36.37
N ALA A 51 -8.53 -2.19 35.34
CA ALA A 51 -8.27 -0.74 35.41
C ALA A 51 -8.59 -0.16 34.02
N ARG A 52 -9.80 0.37 33.81
CA ARG A 52 -10.08 1.82 33.75
C ARG A 52 -9.07 2.60 32.91
N GLY A 53 -9.54 3.04 31.74
CA GLY A 53 -9.10 4.26 31.07
C GLY A 53 -7.81 4.15 30.28
N GLY A 54 -7.95 4.10 28.95
CA GLY A 54 -6.85 4.31 28.03
C GLY A 54 -7.38 4.29 26.62
N ASN A 55 -7.59 5.48 26.05
CA ASN A 55 -7.76 5.68 24.63
C ASN A 55 -6.47 5.18 23.96
N SER A 56 -6.40 3.88 23.66
CA SER A 56 -5.25 3.31 22.98
C SER A 56 -5.22 3.95 21.60
N PRO A 57 -4.19 4.76 21.27
CA PRO A 57 -4.04 5.21 19.90
C PRO A 57 -3.93 3.95 19.06
N TRP A 58 -4.64 3.96 17.93
CA TRP A 58 -4.46 3.02 16.84
C TRP A 58 -2.95 2.84 16.65
N ALA A 59 -2.49 1.58 16.76
CA ALA A 59 -1.10 1.13 16.76
C ALA A 59 -0.08 2.25 16.58
N ALA A 60 0.65 2.61 17.65
CA ALA A 60 1.77 3.52 17.55
C ALA A 60 2.66 3.07 16.39
N VAL A 61 2.60 3.80 15.27
CA VAL A 61 3.41 3.55 14.09
C VAL A 61 4.84 3.50 14.59
N GLU A 62 5.48 2.34 14.43
CA GLU A 62 6.87 2.12 14.85
C GLU A 62 7.68 3.32 14.43
N ALA A 63 8.40 3.92 15.40
CA ALA A 63 9.20 5.10 15.14
C ALA A 63 10.11 4.84 13.95
N THR A 64 9.87 5.55 12.85
CA THR A 64 10.62 5.44 11.60
C THR A 64 12.12 5.44 11.91
N ASP A 65 12.85 4.42 11.43
CA ASP A 65 14.30 4.34 11.64
C ASP A 65 14.95 5.67 11.19
N PRO A 66 15.63 6.40 12.10
CA PRO A 66 16.27 7.67 11.79
C PRO A 66 17.24 7.60 10.62
N ARG A 67 17.84 6.42 10.36
CA ARG A 67 18.76 6.20 9.23
C ARG A 67 18.04 6.26 7.89
N PHE A 68 16.84 5.70 7.81
CA PHE A 68 16.02 5.81 6.59
C PHE A 68 15.60 7.26 6.39
N PHE A 69 15.08 7.92 7.44
CA PHE A 69 14.69 9.32 7.35
C PHE A 69 15.84 10.22 6.85
N ALA A 70 17.03 10.09 7.46
CA ALA A 70 18.19 10.88 7.08
C ALA A 70 18.61 10.65 5.62
N ALA A 71 18.64 9.40 5.17
CA ALA A 71 18.99 9.07 3.79
C ALA A 71 17.97 9.60 2.77
N MET A 72 16.68 9.59 3.11
CA MET A 72 15.64 10.18 2.27
C MET A 72 15.72 11.71 2.25
N ARG A 73 15.98 12.32 3.41
CA ARG A 73 16.11 13.78 3.57
C ARG A 73 17.27 14.36 2.76
N GLU A 74 18.39 13.64 2.70
CA GLU A 74 19.56 14.03 1.90
C GLU A 74 19.23 14.13 0.41
N ARG A 75 18.41 13.21 -0.12
CA ARG A 75 18.05 13.16 -1.54
C ARG A 75 16.84 14.03 -1.89
N LEU A 76 15.97 14.30 -0.93
CA LEU A 76 14.72 15.04 -1.11
C LEU A 76 14.63 16.23 -0.12
N PRO A 77 15.54 17.22 -0.23
CA PRO A 77 15.60 18.34 0.71
C PRO A 77 14.38 19.27 0.64
N GLU A 78 13.60 19.22 -0.43
CA GLU A 78 12.41 20.06 -0.61
C GLU A 78 11.11 19.36 -0.14
N VAL A 79 11.15 18.07 0.18
CA VAL A 79 9.95 17.31 0.58
C VAL A 79 9.68 17.49 2.07
N PRO A 80 8.41 17.74 2.49
CA PRO A 80 8.01 17.81 3.90
C PRO A 80 8.46 16.60 4.72
N ALA A 81 8.92 16.86 5.95
CA ALA A 81 9.48 15.83 6.84
C ALA A 81 8.46 14.74 7.16
N GLU A 82 7.19 15.08 7.28
CA GLU A 82 6.10 14.15 7.56
C GLU A 82 5.93 13.13 6.42
N LEU A 83 6.03 13.57 5.17
CA LEU A 83 5.97 12.69 4.00
C LEU A 83 7.21 11.80 3.89
N ILE A 84 8.39 12.35 4.21
CA ILE A 84 9.64 11.57 4.28
C ILE A 84 9.52 10.49 5.37
N SER A 85 8.99 10.84 6.53
CA SER A 85 8.83 9.91 7.66
C SER A 85 7.86 8.78 7.32
N ALA A 86 6.73 9.10 6.68
CA ALA A 86 5.78 8.09 6.20
C ALA A 86 6.43 7.16 5.16
N ALA A 87 7.15 7.71 4.18
CA ALA A 87 7.84 6.93 3.16
C ALA A 87 8.89 5.98 3.75
N ALA A 88 9.70 6.49 4.68
CA ALA A 88 10.71 5.71 5.38
C ALA A 88 10.09 4.59 6.23
N GLY A 89 8.93 4.85 6.85
CA GLY A 89 8.14 3.85 7.57
C GLY A 89 7.68 2.68 6.69
N TRP A 90 7.33 2.92 5.43
CA TRP A 90 7.01 1.84 4.49
C TRP A 90 8.24 1.03 4.08
N TRP A 91 9.36 1.70 3.81
CA TRP A 91 10.57 1.01 3.35
C TRP A 91 11.25 0.16 4.42
N GLN A 92 11.25 0.60 5.68
CA GLN A 92 11.79 -0.21 6.78
C GLN A 92 11.06 -1.56 6.93
N MET A 93 9.76 -1.62 6.59
CA MET A 93 8.98 -2.87 6.65
C MET A 93 9.31 -3.80 5.47
N VAL A 94 9.70 -3.23 4.33
CA VAL A 94 9.87 -3.97 3.06
C VAL A 94 11.30 -4.48 2.88
N GLY A 95 12.31 -3.79 3.41
CA GLY A 95 13.70 -4.16 3.20
C GLY A 95 14.70 -3.29 3.94
N GLY A 96 15.99 -3.49 3.61
CA GLY A 96 17.08 -2.73 4.20
C GLY A 96 17.37 -1.42 3.47
N LEU A 97 18.03 -0.49 4.15
CA LEU A 97 18.38 0.82 3.59
C LEU A 97 19.28 0.73 2.34
N ALA A 98 20.16 -0.26 2.28
CA ALA A 98 21.05 -0.48 1.14
C ALA A 98 20.27 -0.86 -0.13
N GLU A 99 19.33 -1.81 -0.01
CA GLU A 99 18.47 -2.21 -1.13
C GLU A 99 17.59 -1.04 -1.58
N ALA A 100 17.04 -0.28 -0.64
CA ALA A 100 16.27 0.92 -0.95
C ALA A 100 17.13 1.88 -1.81
N LYS A 101 18.39 2.15 -1.42
CA LYS A 101 19.38 2.97 -2.18
C LYS A 101 19.52 2.50 -3.62
N GLU A 102 19.59 1.21 -3.86
CA GLU A 102 19.67 0.67 -5.22
C GLU A 102 18.41 0.93 -6.04
N TRP A 103 17.21 0.81 -5.46
CA TRP A 103 15.96 1.15 -6.16
C TRP A 103 15.88 2.63 -6.52
N TRP A 104 16.34 3.53 -5.62
CA TRP A 104 16.46 4.95 -5.94
C TRP A 104 17.42 5.19 -7.10
N ASP A 105 18.62 4.60 -7.04
CA ASP A 105 19.67 4.79 -8.05
C ASP A 105 19.24 4.23 -9.41
N ALA A 106 18.40 3.19 -9.40
CA ALA A 106 17.76 2.67 -10.59
C ALA A 106 16.60 3.53 -11.14
N GLY A 107 16.25 4.62 -10.44
CA GLY A 107 15.26 5.61 -10.90
C GLY A 107 13.82 5.31 -10.50
N ILE A 108 13.61 4.50 -9.46
CA ILE A 108 12.30 4.26 -8.83
C ILE A 108 12.22 5.06 -7.53
N SER A 109 11.10 5.77 -7.34
CA SER A 109 10.86 6.50 -6.10
C SER A 109 10.50 5.52 -4.97
N PRO A 110 10.89 5.78 -3.72
CA PRO A 110 10.44 5.01 -2.55
C PRO A 110 8.96 5.18 -2.28
N LEU A 111 8.43 6.33 -2.68
CA LEU A 111 7.01 6.61 -2.62
C LEU A 111 6.23 5.84 -3.70
N ASP A 112 6.94 5.22 -4.64
CA ASP A 112 6.32 4.44 -5.70
C ASP A 112 5.98 3.04 -5.18
N GLN A 113 4.71 2.82 -4.87
CA GLN A 113 4.18 1.52 -4.48
C GLN A 113 4.51 0.42 -5.51
N ARG A 114 4.71 0.78 -6.78
CA ARG A 114 5.05 -0.16 -7.86
C ARG A 114 6.41 -0.84 -7.64
N ALA A 115 7.31 -0.22 -6.86
CA ALA A 115 8.57 -0.86 -6.49
C ALA A 115 8.34 -2.21 -5.81
N LEU A 116 7.29 -2.30 -4.98
CA LEU A 116 6.89 -3.52 -4.29
C LEU A 116 6.38 -4.56 -5.28
N ASP A 117 5.56 -4.15 -6.25
CA ASP A 117 5.04 -5.05 -7.29
C ASP A 117 6.17 -5.61 -8.16
N TYR A 118 7.16 -4.77 -8.50
CA TYR A 118 8.32 -5.19 -9.29
C TYR A 118 9.16 -6.20 -8.53
N ARG A 119 9.41 -5.94 -7.24
CA ARG A 119 10.11 -6.86 -6.35
C ARG A 119 9.35 -8.18 -6.19
N ALA A 120 8.04 -8.13 -5.96
CA ALA A 120 7.19 -9.31 -5.83
C ALA A 120 7.19 -10.17 -7.11
N ALA A 121 7.31 -9.54 -8.28
CA ALA A 121 7.47 -10.23 -9.55
C ALA A 121 8.88 -10.84 -9.75
N GLY A 122 9.84 -10.51 -8.89
CA GLY A 122 11.22 -11.01 -8.95
C GLY A 122 12.20 -10.11 -9.70
N LEU A 123 11.88 -8.83 -9.92
CA LEU A 123 12.84 -7.87 -10.47
C LEU A 123 13.76 -7.35 -9.37
N ALA A 124 15.06 -7.33 -9.64
CA ALA A 124 16.04 -6.61 -8.83
C ALA A 124 16.23 -5.17 -9.35
N PRO A 125 16.74 -4.23 -8.53
CA PRO A 125 17.09 -2.88 -8.99
C PRO A 125 18.00 -2.87 -10.22
N SER A 126 18.97 -3.79 -10.25
CA SER A 126 19.92 -3.94 -11.35
C SER A 126 19.26 -4.37 -12.68
N ASP A 127 18.09 -5.02 -12.63
CA ASP A 127 17.36 -5.42 -13.83
C ASP A 127 16.71 -4.23 -14.54
N LEU A 128 16.35 -3.18 -13.81
CA LEU A 128 15.64 -2.01 -14.35
C LEU A 128 16.40 -1.31 -15.48
N GLY A 129 17.73 -1.30 -15.41
CA GLY A 129 18.62 -0.74 -16.43
C GLY A 129 18.87 -1.65 -17.62
N ARG A 130 18.48 -2.93 -17.55
CA ARG A 130 18.75 -3.91 -18.61
C ARG A 130 17.85 -3.66 -19.82
N ARG A 131 18.39 -3.88 -21.01
CA ARG A 131 17.66 -3.67 -22.27
C ARG A 131 16.85 -4.89 -22.67
N LEU A 132 15.56 -4.67 -22.94
CA LEU A 132 14.65 -5.62 -23.59
C LEU A 132 14.25 -5.05 -24.96
N GLY A 133 15.07 -5.33 -25.97
CA GLY A 133 14.94 -4.74 -27.30
C GLY A 133 15.34 -3.26 -27.31
N PRO A 134 14.50 -2.34 -27.83
CA PRO A 134 14.86 -0.92 -27.93
C PRO A 134 14.80 -0.18 -26.58
N LEU A 135 14.05 -0.71 -25.61
CA LEU A 135 13.77 -0.06 -24.33
C LEU A 135 14.45 -0.81 -23.18
N THR A 136 14.71 -0.11 -22.07
CA THR A 136 15.06 -0.75 -20.80
C THR A 136 13.84 -1.38 -20.14
N VAL A 137 14.06 -2.27 -19.17
CA VAL A 137 13.00 -2.85 -18.34
C VAL A 137 12.17 -1.73 -17.71
N LEU A 138 12.81 -0.73 -17.09
CA LEU A 138 12.11 0.40 -16.48
C LEU A 138 11.22 1.16 -17.49
N GLN A 139 11.70 1.34 -18.72
CA GLN A 139 10.93 2.02 -19.76
C GLN A 139 9.71 1.19 -20.21
N HIS A 140 9.83 -0.13 -20.27
CA HIS A 140 8.68 -1.02 -20.53
C HIS A 140 7.64 -0.95 -19.42
N LEU A 141 8.09 -0.98 -18.16
CA LEU A 141 7.21 -0.87 -17.00
C LEU A 141 6.47 0.47 -16.98
N ARG A 142 7.17 1.58 -17.26
CA ARG A 142 6.55 2.92 -17.38
C ARG A 142 5.54 3.04 -18.53
N LYS A 143 5.67 2.19 -19.56
CA LYS A 143 4.70 2.09 -20.67
C LYS A 143 3.55 1.12 -20.38
N GLY A 144 3.48 0.53 -19.18
CA GLY A 144 2.41 -0.38 -18.77
C GLY A 144 2.67 -1.85 -19.07
N SER A 145 3.90 -2.22 -19.41
CA SER A 145 4.24 -3.65 -19.56
C SER A 145 4.18 -4.35 -18.21
N ALA A 146 3.67 -5.58 -18.18
CA ALA A 146 3.59 -6.38 -16.96
C ALA A 146 4.99 -6.72 -16.40
N PRO A 147 5.21 -6.65 -15.08
CA PRO A 147 6.49 -7.04 -14.46
C PRO A 147 6.88 -8.50 -14.75
N ALA A 148 5.92 -9.43 -14.64
CA ALA A 148 6.13 -10.84 -14.95
C ALA A 148 6.59 -11.07 -16.41
N TRP A 149 6.09 -10.26 -17.35
CA TRP A 149 6.55 -10.33 -18.74
C TRP A 149 8.02 -9.88 -18.86
N CYS A 150 8.42 -8.82 -18.16
CA CYS A 150 9.81 -8.34 -18.17
C CYS A 150 10.75 -9.42 -17.63
N VAL A 151 10.38 -10.06 -16.53
CA VAL A 151 11.14 -11.16 -15.89
C VAL A 151 11.31 -12.33 -16.84
N ALA A 152 10.21 -12.82 -17.44
CA ALA A 152 10.27 -13.92 -18.39
C ALA A 152 11.16 -13.59 -19.62
N ARG A 153 11.16 -12.33 -20.06
CA ARG A 153 12.01 -11.86 -21.17
C ARG A 153 13.49 -11.85 -20.77
N LEU A 154 13.82 -11.39 -19.57
CA LEU A 154 15.18 -11.38 -19.03
C LEU A 154 15.74 -12.79 -18.86
N GLN A 155 14.93 -13.72 -18.34
CA GLN A 155 15.30 -15.12 -18.18
C GLN A 155 15.69 -15.76 -19.52
N ARG A 156 14.84 -15.61 -20.55
CA ARG A 156 15.14 -16.10 -21.91
C ARG A 156 16.39 -15.48 -22.50
N GLN A 157 16.68 -14.21 -22.19
CA GLN A 157 17.90 -13.55 -22.67
C GLN A 157 19.15 -14.09 -21.97
N ASN A 158 19.06 -14.46 -20.68
CA ASN A 158 20.16 -15.09 -19.95
C ASN A 158 20.45 -16.50 -20.45
N GLU A 159 19.40 -17.29 -20.72
CA GLU A 159 19.52 -18.63 -21.30
C GLU A 159 20.27 -18.58 -22.63
N ARG A 160 19.90 -17.65 -23.52
CA ARG A 160 20.58 -17.46 -24.81
C ARG A 160 22.02 -16.96 -24.71
N ARG A 161 22.39 -16.31 -23.60
CA ARG A 161 23.76 -15.85 -23.34
C ARG A 161 24.66 -16.96 -22.78
N SER A 162 24.05 -18.00 -22.23
CA SER A 162 24.74 -19.10 -21.53
C SER A 162 24.87 -20.36 -22.40
N ALA A 163 24.16 -20.40 -23.53
CA ALA A 163 24.28 -21.41 -24.58
C ALA A 163 25.27 -20.93 -25.66
#